data_AF-A0A162FPA1-F1
#
_entry.id   AF-A0A162FPA1-F1
#
_cell.length_a   1.000
_cell.length_b   1.000
_cell.length_c   1.000
_cell.angle_alpha   90.00
_cell.angle_beta   90.00
_cell.angle_gamma   90.00
#
_symmetry.space_group_name_H-M   'P 1'
#
loop_
_entity.id
_entity.type
_entity.pdbx_description
1 polymer ?
#
loop_
_entity_poly.entity_id
_entity_poly.type
_entity_poly.pdbx_seq_one_letter_code
_entity_poly.pdbx_strand_id
1 'polypeptide(L)' 'MKLILDNENSHSTTITVKRKEITLLLIESSILIDSSQIAKLFDKKEKTVATKV' A
#
# COMPACT_ATOMS: atom_id res chain seq x y z
N MET A 1 9.03 11.15 16.41
CA MET A 1 9.40 9.83 15.85
C MET A 1 10.20 10.05 14.59
N LYS A 2 11.33 9.36 14.42
CA LYS A 2 12.14 9.40 13.20
C LYS A 2 12.01 8.04 12.52
N LEU A 3 11.43 8.01 11.32
CA LEU A 3 11.35 6.81 10.51
C LEU A 3 12.73 6.58 9.89
N ILE A 4 13.37 5.47 10.21
CA ILE A 4 14.64 5.05 9.59
C ILE A 4 14.25 4.02 8.52
N LEU A 5 14.42 4.37 7.25
CA LEU A 5 14.28 3.43 6.14
C LEU A 5 15.58 2.64 6.02
N ASP A 6 15.50 1.33 6.18
CA ASP A 6 16.54 0.44 5.69
C ASP A 6 16.38 0.29 4.17
N ASN A 7 17.33 0.83 3.41
CA ASN A 7 17.29 0.84 1.96
C ASN A 7 17.40 -0.58 1.37
N GLU A 8 18.08 -1.49 2.07
CA GLU A 8 18.37 -2.84 1.58
C GLU A 8 17.13 -3.75 1.61
N ASN A 9 16.24 -3.53 2.59
CA ASN A 9 15.04 -4.35 2.81
C ASN A 9 13.75 -3.64 2.37
N SER A 10 13.88 -2.61 1.53
CA SER A 10 12.76 -1.83 1.05
C SER A 10 12.58 -1.93 -0.46
N HIS A 11 11.34 -2.08 -0.90
CA HIS A 11 10.99 -2.17 -2.31
C HIS A 11 9.81 -1.26 -2.62
N SER A 12 9.91 -0.52 -3.72
CA SER A 12 8.81 0.29 -4.22
C SER A 12 7.91 -0.56 -5.12
N THR A 13 6.61 -0.35 -5.00
CA THR A 13 5.63 -0.94 -5.90
C THR A 13 4.55 0.08 -6.23
N THR A 14 4.14 0.10 -7.49
CA THR A 14 3.03 0.95 -7.95
C THR A 14 1.79 0.10 -8.07
N ILE A 15 0.71 0.57 -7.46
CA ILE A 15 -0.62 -0.03 -7.60
C ILE A 15 -1.58 0.96 -8.22
N THR A 16 -2.53 0.43 -9.00
CA THR A 16 -3.64 1.21 -9.52
C THR A 16 -4.87 0.95 -8.67
N VAL A 17 -5.39 1.99 -8.04
CA VAL A 17 -6.59 1.97 -7.20
C VAL A 17 -7.59 2.98 -7.75
N LYS A 18 -8.79 2.54 -8.12
CA LYS A 18 -9.84 3.41 -8.70
C LYS A 18 -9.35 4.39 -9.79
N ARG A 19 -8.48 3.92 -10.70
CA ARG A 19 -7.85 4.71 -11.79
C ARG A 19 -6.84 5.78 -11.32
N LYS A 20 -6.40 5.73 -10.07
CA LYS A 20 -5.26 6.51 -9.56
C LYS A 20 -4.08 5.60 -9.33
N GLU A 21 -2.90 6.06 -9.70
CA GLU A 21 -1.64 5.38 -9.40
C GLU A 21 -1.16 5.79 -8.00
N ILE A 22 -0.80 4.82 -7.18
CA ILE A 22 -0.27 5.02 -5.84
C ILE A 22 1.05 4.25 -5.74
N THR A 23 2.13 4.97 -5.42
CA THR A 23 3.43 4.36 -5.14
C THR A 23 3.52 4.04 -3.66
N LEU A 24 3.82 2.78 -3.36
CA LEU A 24 3.99 2.27 -2.00
C LEU A 24 5.45 1.90 -1.77
N LEU A 25 5.92 2.15 -0.55
CA LEU A 25 7.17 1.61 -0.07
C LEU A 25 6.88 0.46 0.90
N LEU A 26 7.33 -0.73 0.53
CA LEU A 26 7.25 -1.94 1.35
C LEU A 26 8.58 -2.07 2.12
N ILE A 27 8.53 -2.17 3.44
CA ILE A 27 9.70 -2.32 4.32
C ILE A 27 9.59 -3.68 5.01
N GLU A 28 10.65 -4.50 4.96
CA GLU A 28 10.72 -5.86 5.53
C GLU A 28 9.62 -6.83 5.03
N SER A 29 9.53 -7.06 3.72
CA SER A 29 8.57 -8.05 3.20
C SER A 29 9.20 -9.42 3.04
N SER A 30 9.26 -10.22 4.12
CA SER A 30 9.47 -11.68 4.02
C SER A 30 8.27 -12.39 3.36
N ILE A 31 7.17 -11.68 3.19
CA ILE A 31 5.94 -12.17 2.59
C ILE A 31 5.91 -11.69 1.13
N LEU A 32 5.72 -12.63 0.21
CA LEU A 32 5.40 -12.38 -1.19
C LEU A 32 4.00 -11.73 -1.29
N ILE A 33 3.86 -10.47 -0.86
CA ILE A 33 2.59 -9.76 -0.95
C ILE A 33 2.40 -9.35 -2.40
N ASP A 34 1.44 -10.00 -3.06
CA ASP A 34 1.00 -9.61 -4.40
C ASP A 34 0.36 -8.22 -4.34
N SER A 35 0.83 -7.31 -5.19
CA SER A 35 0.42 -5.90 -5.21
C SER A 35 -1.09 -5.73 -5.50
N SER A 36 -1.74 -6.69 -6.16
CA SER A 36 -3.19 -6.71 -6.38
C SER A 36 -3.98 -6.92 -5.09
N GLN A 37 -3.43 -7.62 -4.09
CA GLN A 37 -4.08 -7.79 -2.79
C GLN A 37 -4.09 -6.45 -2.02
N ILE A 38 -3.02 -5.67 -2.16
CA ILE A 38 -2.96 -4.32 -1.59
C ILE A 38 -3.97 -3.41 -2.30
N ALA A 39 -4.03 -3.45 -3.63
CA ALA A 39 -5.03 -2.70 -4.39
C ALA A 39 -6.47 -3.02 -3.93
N LYS A 40 -6.80 -4.29 -3.74
CA LYS A 40 -8.11 -4.73 -3.19
C LYS A 40 -8.38 -4.20 -1.78
N LEU A 41 -7.35 -4.11 -0.93
CA LEU A 41 -7.50 -3.56 0.42
C LEU A 41 -7.83 -2.07 0.39
N PHE A 42 -7.16 -1.30 -0.47
CA PHE A 42 -7.46 0.12 -0.67
C PHE A 42 -8.85 0.32 -1.28
N ASP A 43 -9.22 -0.47 -2.29
CA ASP A 43 -10.57 -0.45 -2.87
C ASP A 43 -11.66 -0.75 -1.83
N LYS A 44 -11.39 -1.69 -0.91
CA LYS A 44 -12.31 -2.07 0.17
C LYS A 44 -12.39 -1.01 1.27
N LYS A 45 -11.26 -0.43 1.69
CA LYS A 45 -11.22 0.57 2.78
C LYS A 45 -11.76 1.93 2.38
N GLU A 46 -11.62 2.37 1.14
CA GLU A 46 -12.21 3.66 0.71
C GLU A 46 -13.75 3.59 0.66
N LYS A 47 -14.34 2.40 0.45
CA LYS A 47 -15.78 2.17 0.67
C LYS A 47 -16.21 2.35 2.14
N THR A 48 -15.27 2.38 3.08
CA THR A 48 -15.51 2.51 4.52
C THR A 48 -15.15 3.90 5.08
N VAL A 49 -14.75 4.87 4.24
CA VAL A 49 -14.58 6.29 4.63
C VAL A 49 -15.53 7.18 3.81
N ALA A 50 -16.75 6.71 3.58
CA ALA A 50 -17.85 7.50 3.02
C ALA A 50 -19.14 7.30 3.84
N THR A 51 -19.00 6.95 5.12
CA THR A 51 -20.12 6.79 6.06
C THR A 51 -19.67 7.17 7.46
N LYS A 52 -19.52 8.47 7.69
CA LYS A 52 -19.73 9.11 9.00
C LYS A 52 -19.96 10.62 8.75
N VAL A 53 -21.24 11.01 8.62
CA VAL A 53 -21.98 11.97 9.46
C VAL A 53 -21.31 13.32 9.61
#